data_AF-A0A3S3FIS5-F1
#
_entry.id   AF-A0A3S3FIS5-F1
#
_cell.length_a   1.000
_cell.length_b   1.000
_cell.length_c   1.000
_cell.angle_alpha   90.00
_cell.angle_beta   90.00
_cell.angle_gamma   90.00
#
_symmetry.space_group_name_H-M   'P 1'
#
loop_
_entity.id
_entity.type
_entity.pdbx_description
1 polymer ?
#
loop_
_entity_poly.entity_id
_entity_poly.type
_entity_poly.pdbx_seq_one_letter_code
_entity_poly.pdbx_strand_id
1 'polypeptide(L)'
;MNQIGSITLFQYWNQLRDGRPAPKRSEVEPADIKSLLADTFILERDTRGEAVFRLAGTRLCAYYGRELKGFSFPSLWQEKDQRLVSRLIHGVFDQKSLLLLTYEGFSRNGRSNKFELLALPLDGGVENPRCLGVVSAANRPFWLGADPLADALIDAIRVIDPDREPMFLKNRPAIDVPSLVPTELDAPETISALGRARRIRHLVVFDGGRNE
;
A
#
# COMPACT_ATOMS: atom_id res chain seq x y z
N MET A 1 2.29 -3.03 -2.79
CA MET A 1 0.97 -2.49 -2.43
C MET A 1 0.11 -2.61 -3.67
N ASN A 2 -1.02 -3.29 -3.56
CA ASN A 2 -1.83 -3.65 -4.72
C ASN A 2 -3.27 -3.12 -4.61
N GLN A 3 -3.69 -2.58 -3.47
CA GLN A 3 -5.03 -2.01 -3.28
C GLN A 3 -5.03 -0.49 -3.38
N ILE A 4 -6.07 0.07 -4.00
CA ILE A 4 -6.24 1.52 -4.13
C ILE A 4 -6.19 2.21 -2.77
N GLY A 5 -6.85 1.64 -1.74
CA GLY A 5 -6.92 2.24 -0.42
C GLY A 5 -5.55 2.39 0.25
N SER A 6 -4.69 1.38 0.15
CA SER A 6 -3.32 1.45 0.71
C SER A 6 -2.46 2.45 -0.08
N ILE A 7 -2.55 2.45 -1.41
CA ILE A 7 -1.82 3.38 -2.29
C ILE A 7 -2.19 4.82 -1.98
N THR A 8 -3.48 5.13 -1.92
CA THR A 8 -3.96 6.48 -1.62
C THR A 8 -3.55 6.94 -0.22
N LEU A 9 -3.68 6.08 0.80
CA LEU A 9 -3.27 6.45 2.16
C LEU A 9 -1.75 6.70 2.25
N PHE A 10 -0.95 5.85 1.62
CA PHE A 10 0.50 6.03 1.59
C PHE A 10 0.91 7.33 0.90
N GLN A 11 0.33 7.65 -0.26
CA GLN A 11 0.62 8.89 -0.98
C GLN A 11 0.31 10.12 -0.13
N TYR A 12 -0.86 10.14 0.51
CA TYR A 12 -1.27 11.20 1.43
C TYR A 12 -0.28 11.34 2.61
N TRP A 13 0.01 10.23 3.30
CA TRP A 13 0.95 10.21 4.41
C TRP A 13 2.36 10.65 4.00
N ASN A 14 2.81 10.22 2.82
CA ASN A 14 4.12 10.56 2.29
C ASN A 14 4.23 12.04 1.90
N GLN A 15 3.13 12.65 1.45
CA GLN A 15 3.05 14.08 1.23
C GLN A 15 3.13 14.85 2.56
N LEU A 16 2.38 14.43 3.58
CA LEU A 16 2.39 15.09 4.89
C LEU A 16 3.77 15.04 5.56
N ARG A 17 4.45 13.89 5.52
CA ARG A 17 5.72 13.73 6.23
C ARG A 17 6.83 14.62 5.64
N ASP A 18 6.73 14.97 4.36
CA ASP A 18 7.65 15.89 3.67
C ASP A 18 9.14 15.60 3.99
N GLY A 19 9.56 14.35 3.75
CA GLY A 19 10.93 13.90 4.03
C GLY A 19 11.25 13.51 5.48
N ARG A 20 10.39 13.84 6.46
CA ARG A 20 10.54 13.37 7.85
C ARG A 20 10.22 11.87 7.99
N PRO A 21 10.64 11.22 9.08
CA PRO A 21 10.29 9.82 9.36
C PRO A 21 8.78 9.57 9.47
N ALA A 22 8.03 10.52 10.04
CA ALA A 22 6.57 10.48 10.16
C ALA A 22 5.99 11.89 10.25
N PRO A 23 4.76 12.12 9.76
CA PRO A 23 4.03 13.36 10.00
C PRO A 23 3.45 13.36 11.42
N LYS A 24 3.20 14.55 11.97
CA LYS A 24 2.50 14.68 13.24
C LYS A 24 1.06 14.26 13.08
N ARG A 25 0.47 13.69 14.12
CA ARG A 25 -0.97 13.38 14.12
C ARG A 25 -1.84 14.61 13.83
N SER A 26 -1.43 15.80 14.29
CA SER A 26 -2.18 17.05 14.09
C SER A 26 -2.21 17.52 12.63
N GLU A 27 -1.31 17.01 11.78
CA GLU A 27 -1.26 17.31 10.34
C GLU A 27 -2.23 16.43 9.54
N VAL A 28 -2.77 15.37 10.14
CA VAL A 28 -3.75 14.49 9.49
C VAL A 28 -5.13 15.15 9.51
N GLU A 29 -5.57 15.63 8.36
CA GLU A 29 -6.91 16.15 8.10
C GLU A 29 -7.81 15.05 7.53
N PRO A 30 -8.83 14.57 8.27
CA PRO A 30 -9.73 13.52 7.80
C PRO A 30 -10.43 13.81 6.48
N ALA A 31 -10.71 15.09 6.18
CA ALA A 31 -11.40 15.48 4.95
C ALA A 31 -10.62 15.10 3.68
N ASP A 32 -9.29 15.11 3.75
CA ASP A 32 -8.41 14.78 2.61
C ASP A 32 -8.46 13.29 2.24
N ILE A 33 -8.78 12.43 3.21
CA ILE A 33 -8.90 10.97 3.03
C ILE A 33 -10.35 10.48 3.20
N LYS A 34 -11.34 11.35 2.95
CA LYS A 34 -12.78 11.06 3.17
C LYS A 34 -13.27 9.73 2.59
N SER A 35 -12.75 9.33 1.43
CA SER A 35 -13.12 8.07 0.75
C SER A 35 -12.59 6.81 1.47
N LEU A 36 -11.54 6.96 2.28
CA LEU A 36 -10.88 5.88 3.01
C LEU A 36 -11.38 5.74 4.45
N LEU A 37 -12.03 6.77 5.02
CA LEU A 37 -12.38 6.83 6.45
C LEU A 37 -13.14 5.61 6.97
N ALA A 38 -13.96 4.97 6.14
CA ALA A 38 -14.70 3.77 6.52
C ALA A 38 -13.80 2.53 6.74
N ASP A 39 -12.62 2.51 6.12
CA ASP A 39 -11.64 1.41 6.17
C ASP A 39 -10.38 1.78 7.01
N THR A 40 -10.26 3.05 7.40
CA THR A 40 -9.11 3.59 8.14
C THR A 40 -9.21 3.28 9.62
N PHE A 41 -8.06 3.14 10.29
CA PHE A 41 -7.95 3.02 11.73
C PHE A 41 -6.79 3.85 12.27
N ILE A 42 -6.86 4.17 13.56
CA ILE A 42 -5.73 4.73 14.31
C ILE A 42 -5.46 3.79 15.48
N LEU A 43 -4.20 3.34 15.59
CA LEU A 43 -3.75 2.65 16.79
C LEU A 43 -2.97 3.59 17.68
N GLU A 44 -3.00 3.30 18.97
CA GLU A 44 -2.12 3.87 19.98
C GLU A 44 -1.52 2.75 20.81
N ARG A 45 -0.39 3.04 21.47
CA ARG A 45 0.14 2.17 22.51
C ARG A 45 -0.54 2.51 23.83
N ASP A 46 -1.19 1.54 24.46
CA ASP A 46 -1.78 1.72 25.78
C ASP A 46 -0.71 1.74 26.90
N THR A 47 -1.13 1.93 28.14
CA THR A 47 -0.23 1.98 29.31
C THR A 47 0.49 0.67 29.59
N ARG A 48 0.02 -0.45 29.02
CA ARG A 48 0.63 -1.78 29.13
C ARG A 48 1.57 -2.08 27.97
N GLY A 49 1.67 -1.16 27.00
CA GLY A 49 2.45 -1.34 25.80
C GLY A 49 1.68 -1.98 24.66
N GLU A 50 0.41 -2.35 24.81
CA GLU A 50 -0.33 -3.02 23.76
C GLU A 50 -0.81 -2.05 22.68
N ALA A 51 -0.80 -2.49 21.42
CA ALA A 51 -1.38 -1.74 20.33
C ALA A 51 -2.91 -1.87 20.40
N VAL A 52 -3.62 -0.77 20.63
CA VAL A 52 -5.07 -0.74 20.74
C VAL A 52 -5.69 0.22 19.74
N PHE A 53 -6.88 -0.11 19.26
CA PHE A 53 -7.64 0.77 18.37
C PHE A 53 -8.14 2.00 19.12
N ARG A 54 -7.63 3.18 18.76
CA ARG A 54 -8.20 4.45 19.21
C ARG A 54 -9.41 4.86 18.37
N LEU A 55 -9.34 4.55 17.08
CA LEU A 55 -10.38 4.78 16.08
C LEU A 55 -10.39 3.64 15.09
N ALA A 56 -11.57 3.24 14.64
CA ALA A 56 -11.76 2.32 13.53
C ALA A 56 -12.95 2.79 12.68
N GLY A 57 -12.76 2.76 11.37
CA GLY A 57 -13.78 3.11 10.40
C GLY A 57 -14.98 2.17 10.46
N THR A 58 -16.15 2.66 10.08
CA THR A 58 -17.42 1.94 10.20
C THR A 58 -17.46 0.63 9.42
N ARG A 59 -16.80 0.57 8.25
CA ARG A 59 -16.74 -0.64 7.45
C ARG A 59 -15.80 -1.67 8.06
N LEU A 60 -14.68 -1.21 8.62
CA LEU A 60 -13.78 -2.07 9.38
C LEU A 60 -14.49 -2.68 10.60
N CYS A 61 -15.23 -1.87 11.37
CA CYS A 61 -16.07 -2.38 12.47
C CYS A 61 -17.11 -3.40 11.98
N ALA A 62 -17.74 -3.16 10.83
CA ALA A 62 -18.68 -4.10 10.24
C ALA A 62 -18.01 -5.44 9.87
N TYR A 63 -16.79 -5.44 9.32
CA TYR A 63 -16.06 -6.67 9.01
C TYR A 63 -15.89 -7.58 10.23
N TYR A 64 -15.67 -7.01 11.42
CA TYR A 64 -15.52 -7.77 12.66
C TYR A 64 -16.80 -7.85 13.50
N GLY A 65 -17.92 -7.33 12.98
CA GLY A 65 -19.23 -7.35 13.63
C GLY A 65 -19.30 -6.65 14.98
N ARG A 66 -18.39 -5.70 15.26
CA ARG A 66 -18.31 -4.96 16.52
C ARG A 66 -17.55 -3.65 16.38
N GLU A 67 -17.80 -2.72 17.30
CA GLU A 67 -16.92 -1.55 17.45
C GLU A 67 -15.54 -2.02 17.91
N LEU A 68 -14.50 -1.64 17.17
CA LEU A 68 -13.12 -2.04 17.49
C LEU A 68 -12.44 -1.09 18.47
N LYS A 69 -13.01 0.08 18.78
CA LYS A 69 -12.40 1.05 19.70
C LYS A 69 -12.10 0.40 21.06
N GLY A 70 -10.86 0.53 21.52
CA GLY A 70 -10.35 -0.07 22.75
C GLY A 70 -9.94 -1.53 22.64
N PHE A 71 -10.21 -2.21 21.52
CA PHE A 71 -9.74 -3.58 21.31
C PHE A 71 -8.25 -3.61 20.99
N SER A 72 -7.58 -4.68 21.44
CA SER A 72 -6.21 -5.00 21.07
C SER A 72 -6.15 -5.30 19.57
N PHE A 73 -5.21 -4.68 18.86
CA PHE A 73 -4.96 -4.96 17.47
C PHE A 73 -4.59 -6.45 17.30
N PRO A 74 -3.53 -7.00 17.91
CA PRO A 74 -3.19 -8.42 17.80
C PRO A 74 -4.34 -9.42 17.99
N SER A 75 -5.41 -9.06 18.72
CA SER A 75 -6.59 -9.92 18.89
C SER A 75 -7.38 -10.22 17.59
N LEU A 76 -7.14 -9.50 16.50
CA LEU A 76 -7.78 -9.79 15.19
C LEU A 76 -7.14 -10.99 14.47
N TRP A 77 -6.06 -11.56 15.01
CA TRP A 77 -5.30 -12.66 14.43
C TRP A 77 -5.38 -13.93 15.28
N GLN A 78 -5.08 -15.09 14.66
CA GLN A 78 -4.91 -16.35 15.36
C GLN A 78 -3.90 -16.22 16.51
N GLU A 79 -4.16 -16.93 17.61
CA GLU A 79 -3.32 -16.91 18.81
C GLU A 79 -1.83 -17.09 18.51
N LYS A 80 -1.50 -18.00 17.59
CA LYS A 80 -0.12 -18.28 17.15
C LYS A 80 0.58 -17.07 16.50
N ASP A 81 -0.18 -16.18 15.87
CA ASP A 81 0.32 -15.04 15.10
C ASP A 81 0.28 -13.73 15.90
N GLN A 82 -0.46 -13.67 17.02
CA GLN A 82 -0.60 -12.43 17.82
C GLN A 82 0.74 -11.87 18.29
N ARG A 83 1.67 -12.72 18.72
CA ARG A 83 3.02 -12.30 19.13
C ARG A 83 3.82 -11.71 17.97
N LEU A 84 3.65 -12.24 16.76
CA LEU A 84 4.29 -11.71 15.56
C LEU A 84 3.70 -10.34 15.21
N VAL A 85 2.38 -10.24 15.16
CA VAL A 85 1.69 -8.99 14.80
C VAL A 85 1.96 -7.87 15.81
N SER A 86 1.97 -8.21 17.11
CA SER A 86 2.39 -7.29 18.17
C SER A 86 3.78 -6.73 17.90
N ARG A 87 4.77 -7.59 17.62
CA ARG A 87 6.14 -7.15 17.28
C ARG A 87 6.18 -6.26 16.03
N LEU A 88 5.43 -6.61 14.99
CA LEU A 88 5.40 -5.83 13.74
C LEU A 88 4.85 -4.42 13.97
N ILE A 89 3.74 -4.29 14.72
CA ILE A 89 3.14 -2.99 14.99
C ILE A 89 3.99 -2.15 15.95
N HIS A 90 4.72 -2.78 16.87
CA HIS A 90 5.75 -2.11 17.68
C HIS A 90 6.85 -1.49 16.83
N GLY A 91 7.30 -2.18 15.77
CA GLY A 91 8.24 -1.62 14.80
C GLY A 91 7.72 -0.34 14.12
N VAL A 92 6.40 -0.25 13.88
CA VAL A 92 5.79 0.98 13.35
C VAL A 92 5.87 2.11 14.36
N PHE A 93 5.56 1.85 15.63
CA PHE A 93 5.62 2.88 16.67
C PHE A 93 7.04 3.39 16.95
N ASP A 94 7.98 2.46 17.13
CA ASP A 94 9.29 2.74 17.73
C ASP A 94 10.35 3.05 16.68
N GLN A 95 10.31 2.34 15.54
CA GLN A 95 11.31 2.46 14.47
C GLN A 95 10.79 3.29 13.29
N LYS A 96 9.55 3.81 13.38
CA LYS A 96 8.88 4.51 12.28
C LYS A 96 8.89 3.72 10.97
N SER A 97 8.87 2.39 11.07
CA SER A 97 8.76 1.52 9.91
C SER A 97 7.33 1.49 9.37
N LEU A 98 7.19 1.15 8.10
CA LEU A 98 5.90 0.95 7.46
C LEU A 98 5.61 -0.54 7.41
N LEU A 99 4.39 -0.92 7.78
CA LEU A 99 3.93 -2.30 7.73
C LEU A 99 2.89 -2.45 6.63
N LEU A 100 3.17 -3.32 5.68
CA LEU A 100 2.20 -3.82 4.71
C LEU A 100 1.99 -5.32 4.94
N LEU A 101 0.75 -5.72 5.12
CA LEU A 101 0.37 -7.10 5.40
C LEU A 101 -0.79 -7.50 4.48
N THR A 102 -0.67 -8.65 3.81
CA THR A 102 -1.81 -9.27 3.12
C THR A 102 -2.26 -10.48 3.91
N TYR A 103 -3.56 -10.68 4.01
CA TYR A 103 -4.14 -11.76 4.79
C TYR A 103 -5.49 -12.22 4.23
N GLU A 104 -5.85 -13.45 4.55
CA GLU A 104 -7.17 -13.99 4.33
C GLU A 104 -7.95 -13.98 5.64
N GLY A 105 -9.12 -13.33 5.65
CA GLY A 105 -10.04 -13.32 6.78
C GLY A 105 -11.14 -14.35 6.58
N PHE A 106 -11.53 -15.05 7.66
CA PHE A 106 -12.52 -16.12 7.66
C PHE A 106 -13.69 -15.80 8.58
N SER A 107 -14.92 -16.02 8.11
CA SER A 107 -16.12 -15.97 8.93
C SER A 107 -16.39 -17.31 9.62
N ARG A 108 -17.25 -17.31 10.64
CA ARG A 108 -17.67 -18.56 11.32
C ARG A 108 -18.41 -19.53 10.40
N ASN A 109 -19.02 -19.02 9.33
CA ASN A 109 -19.75 -19.82 8.35
C ASN A 109 -18.84 -20.32 7.21
N GLY A 110 -17.51 -20.23 7.36
CA GLY A 110 -16.54 -20.76 6.40
C GLY A 110 -16.36 -19.90 5.15
N ARG A 111 -16.86 -18.65 5.14
CA ARG A 111 -16.60 -17.71 4.05
C ARG A 111 -15.25 -17.04 4.25
N SER A 112 -14.54 -16.76 3.16
CA SER A 112 -13.25 -16.08 3.23
C SER A 112 -13.12 -14.94 2.23
N ASN A 113 -12.32 -13.95 2.60
CA ASN A 113 -11.95 -12.85 1.71
C ASN A 113 -10.52 -12.41 1.95
N LYS A 114 -9.86 -11.89 0.91
CA LYS A 114 -8.50 -11.37 1.01
C LYS A 114 -8.50 -9.88 1.33
N PHE A 115 -7.52 -9.47 2.12
CA PHE A 115 -7.34 -8.10 2.58
C PHE A 115 -5.88 -7.67 2.43
N GLU A 116 -5.69 -6.37 2.26
CA GLU A 116 -4.41 -5.69 2.39
C GLU A 116 -4.51 -4.65 3.51
N LEU A 117 -3.64 -4.76 4.51
CA LEU A 117 -3.51 -3.82 5.61
C LEU A 117 -2.22 -3.02 5.43
N LEU A 118 -2.34 -1.71 5.53
CA LEU A 118 -1.20 -0.80 5.64
C LEU A 118 -1.25 -0.10 7.00
N ALA A 119 -0.14 -0.06 7.71
CA ALA A 119 0.04 0.75 8.92
C ALA A 119 1.26 1.66 8.76
N LEU A 120 1.06 2.95 9.01
CA LEU A 120 2.01 4.03 8.81
C LEU A 120 2.22 4.77 10.13
N PRO A 121 3.46 5.09 10.49
CA PRO A 121 3.72 5.75 11.76
C PRO A 121 3.19 7.18 11.76
N LEU A 122 2.72 7.62 12.93
CA LEU A 122 2.49 9.04 13.20
C LEU A 122 3.48 9.48 14.28
N ASP A 123 3.92 10.73 14.17
CA ASP A 123 4.63 11.39 15.25
C ASP A 123 3.60 11.95 16.26
N GLY A 124 3.58 11.34 17.44
CA GLY A 124 2.77 11.77 18.57
C GLY A 124 3.60 12.30 19.74
N GLY A 125 4.91 12.50 19.53
CA GLY A 125 5.87 12.67 20.61
C GLY A 125 6.15 11.36 21.37
N VAL A 126 7.05 11.42 22.35
CA VAL A 126 7.51 10.26 23.14
C VAL A 126 6.36 9.63 23.94
N GLU A 127 5.44 10.46 24.43
CA GLU A 127 4.36 10.05 25.35
C GLU A 127 3.17 9.37 24.68
N ASN A 128 3.04 9.42 23.35
CA ASN A 128 1.81 9.00 22.69
C ASN A 128 2.05 8.47 21.27
N PRO A 129 2.81 7.36 21.12
CA PRO A 129 3.07 6.77 19.81
C PRO A 129 1.76 6.28 19.17
N ARG A 130 1.58 6.66 17.91
CA ARG A 130 0.37 6.35 17.13
C ARG A 130 0.75 5.86 15.74
N CYS A 131 -0.16 5.14 15.11
CA CYS A 131 -0.07 4.84 13.70
C CYS A 131 -1.44 5.04 13.03
N LEU A 132 -1.40 5.43 11.77
CA LEU A 132 -2.56 5.54 10.88
C LEU A 132 -2.52 4.34 9.94
N GLY A 133 -3.64 3.66 9.76
CA GLY A 133 -3.70 2.53 8.84
C GLY A 133 -5.01 2.42 8.09
N VAL A 134 -5.03 1.52 7.11
CA VAL A 134 -6.20 1.20 6.31
C VAL A 134 -6.24 -0.30 6.06
N VAL A 135 -7.44 -0.87 6.04
CA VAL A 135 -7.70 -2.26 5.64
C VAL A 135 -8.53 -2.26 4.37
N SER A 136 -7.93 -2.67 3.25
CA SER A 136 -8.60 -2.77 1.96
C SER A 136 -8.97 -4.22 1.66
N ALA A 137 -10.26 -4.48 1.50
CA ALA A 137 -10.74 -5.77 1.00
C ALA A 137 -10.45 -5.90 -0.51
N ALA A 138 -9.86 -7.01 -0.93
CA ALA A 138 -9.56 -7.27 -2.35
C ALA A 138 -10.84 -7.38 -3.19
N ASN A 139 -11.89 -7.96 -2.62
CA ASN A 139 -13.24 -7.97 -3.15
C ASN A 139 -14.23 -7.52 -2.07
N ARG A 140 -15.41 -7.05 -2.49
CA ARG A 140 -16.51 -6.68 -1.59
C ARG A 140 -17.72 -7.57 -1.84
N PRO A 141 -17.68 -8.84 -1.43
CA PRO A 141 -18.82 -9.73 -1.59
C PRO A 141 -19.97 -9.28 -0.69
N PHE A 142 -21.21 -9.63 -1.08
CA PHE A 142 -22.43 -9.19 -0.38
C PHE A 142 -22.48 -9.58 1.11
N TRP A 143 -21.76 -10.63 1.52
CA TRP A 143 -21.75 -11.11 2.90
C TRP A 143 -20.80 -10.33 3.80
N LEU A 144 -19.81 -9.62 3.23
CA LEU A 144 -18.77 -8.95 4.00
C LEU A 144 -19.37 -7.76 4.78
N GLY A 145 -19.38 -7.87 6.10
CA GLY A 145 -20.05 -6.94 7.01
C GLY A 145 -21.39 -7.44 7.56
N ALA A 146 -22.00 -8.46 6.93
CA ALA A 146 -23.17 -9.17 7.46
C ALA A 146 -22.78 -10.46 8.18
N ASP A 147 -21.69 -11.10 7.75
CA ASP A 147 -21.11 -12.30 8.33
C ASP A 147 -19.70 -11.98 8.86
N PRO A 148 -19.56 -11.71 10.18
CA PRO A 148 -18.32 -11.21 10.74
C PRO A 148 -17.13 -12.15 10.57
N LEU A 149 -15.98 -11.56 10.31
CA LEU A 149 -14.69 -12.22 10.39
C LEU A 149 -14.44 -12.65 11.84
N ALA A 150 -14.11 -13.92 12.01
CA ALA A 150 -13.75 -14.53 13.28
C ALA A 150 -12.27 -14.87 13.36
N ASP A 151 -11.59 -14.96 12.22
CA ASP A 151 -10.19 -15.33 12.17
C ASP A 151 -9.46 -14.74 10.96
N ALA A 152 -8.13 -14.72 11.00
CA ALA A 152 -7.26 -14.22 9.94
C ALA A 152 -5.96 -15.03 9.81
N LEU A 153 -5.60 -15.39 8.58
CA LEU A 153 -4.32 -16.01 8.22
C LEU A 153 -3.46 -15.05 7.42
N ILE A 154 -2.23 -14.84 7.87
CA ILE A 154 -1.27 -13.95 7.21
C ILE A 154 -0.72 -14.64 5.96
N ASP A 155 -0.87 -13.98 4.80
CA ASP A 155 -0.33 -14.47 3.52
C ASP A 155 1.10 -13.93 3.29
N ALA A 156 1.30 -12.63 3.51
CA ALA A 156 2.59 -11.99 3.29
C ALA A 156 2.76 -10.77 4.19
N ILE A 157 4.01 -10.51 4.57
CA ILE A 157 4.43 -9.35 5.36
C ILE A 157 5.54 -8.63 4.60
N ARG A 158 5.43 -7.30 4.51
CA ARG A 158 6.53 -6.42 4.12
C ARG A 158 6.67 -5.33 5.16
N VAL A 159 7.87 -5.22 5.72
CA VAL A 159 8.27 -4.11 6.58
C VAL A 159 9.23 -3.25 5.79
N ILE A 160 8.92 -1.97 5.63
CA ILE A 160 9.75 -1.01 4.91
C ILE A 160 10.29 -0.03 5.96
N ASP A 161 11.61 0.00 6.08
CA ASP A 161 12.30 0.92 6.98
C ASP A 161 12.84 2.09 6.14
N PRO A 162 12.29 3.31 6.32
CA PRO A 162 12.68 4.47 5.53
C PRO A 162 14.14 4.90 5.76
N ASP A 163 14.75 4.54 6.89
CA ASP A 163 16.13 4.90 7.23
C ASP A 163 17.13 3.81 6.80
N ARG A 164 16.69 2.55 6.63
CA ARG A 164 17.55 1.45 6.13
C ARG A 164 17.69 1.42 4.61
N GLU A 165 16.63 1.68 3.85
CA GLU A 165 16.69 1.66 2.38
C GLU A 165 17.76 2.58 1.76
N PRO A 166 18.04 3.81 2.26
CA PRO A 166 19.11 4.63 1.69
C PRO A 166 20.52 4.03 1.89
N MET A 167 20.73 3.12 2.86
CA MET A 167 22.01 2.42 3.01
C MET A 167 22.18 1.27 2.01
N PHE A 168 21.11 0.54 1.69
CA PHE A 168 21.17 -0.57 0.72
C PHE A 168 21.31 -0.09 -0.73
N LEU A 169 20.77 1.08 -1.07
CA LEU A 169 20.97 1.69 -2.39
C LEU A 169 22.41 2.22 -2.59
N LYS A 170 23.08 2.65 -1.52
CA LYS A 170 24.49 3.12 -1.59
C LYS A 170 25.50 1.99 -1.75
N ASN A 171 25.20 0.79 -1.22
CA ASN A 171 26.09 -0.37 -1.26
C ASN A 171 25.78 -1.37 -2.37
N ARG A 172 24.84 -1.07 -3.28
CA ARG A 172 24.65 -1.89 -4.47
C ARG A 172 25.76 -1.51 -5.47
N PRO A 173 26.60 -2.45 -5.92
CA PRO A 173 27.45 -2.16 -7.07
C PRO A 173 26.52 -1.74 -8.21
N ALA A 174 26.85 -0.62 -8.87
CA ALA A 174 26.13 -0.21 -10.07
C ALA A 174 26.17 -1.40 -11.04
N ILE A 175 25.01 -1.99 -11.31
CA ILE A 175 24.89 -2.95 -12.40
C ILE A 175 24.82 -2.07 -13.63
N ASP A 176 25.87 -2.10 -14.46
CA ASP A 176 25.83 -1.52 -15.80
C ASP A 176 24.68 -2.19 -16.55
N VAL A 177 23.54 -1.49 -16.60
CA VAL A 177 22.44 -1.88 -17.46
C VAL A 177 22.86 -1.57 -18.89
N PRO A 178 22.87 -2.56 -19.79
CA PRO A 178 23.12 -2.29 -21.20
C PRO A 178 22.13 -1.22 -21.68
N SER A 179 22.64 -0.26 -22.43
CA SER A 179 21.82 0.78 -23.04
C SER A 179 20.65 0.13 -23.80
N LEU A 180 19.41 0.52 -23.46
CA LEU A 180 18.21 0.12 -24.20
C LEU A 180 18.08 0.84 -25.55
N VAL A 181 19.10 1.60 -25.96
CA VAL A 181 19.17 2.12 -27.32
C VAL A 181 19.29 0.90 -28.24
N PRO A 182 18.34 0.69 -29.17
CA PRO A 182 18.44 -0.42 -30.11
C PRO A 182 19.74 -0.30 -30.89
N THR A 183 20.66 -1.25 -30.70
CA THR A 183 21.80 -1.42 -31.58
C THR A 183 21.24 -1.80 -32.94
N GLU A 184 21.41 -0.89 -33.90
CA GLU A 184 21.14 -0.99 -35.34
C GLU A 184 20.31 -2.22 -35.76
N LEU A 185 19.01 -1.99 -35.98
CA LEU A 185 18.22 -2.87 -36.83
C LEU A 185 18.91 -2.92 -38.19
N ASP A 186 19.40 -4.10 -38.57
CA ASP A 186 19.75 -4.39 -39.96
C ASP A 186 18.62 -3.89 -40.86
N ALA A 187 18.99 -3.11 -41.87
CA ALA A 187 18.04 -2.54 -42.81
C ALA A 187 17.25 -3.69 -43.47
N PRO A 188 15.91 -3.65 -43.48
CA PRO A 188 15.16 -4.66 -44.21
C PRO A 188 15.48 -4.52 -45.70
N GLU A 189 16.11 -5.55 -46.26
CA GLU A 189 16.19 -5.71 -47.71
C GLU A 189 14.78 -5.77 -48.29
N THR A 190 14.62 -5.10 -49.43
CA THR A 190 13.44 -5.09 -50.32
C THR A 190 12.18 -4.36 -49.85
N ILE A 191 12.14 -3.04 -50.15
CA ILE A 191 11.02 -2.45 -50.93
C ILE A 191 11.63 -1.55 -52.01
N SER A 192 12.21 -2.14 -53.05
CA SER A 192 12.57 -1.46 -54.31
C SER A 192 11.47 -1.60 -55.37
N ALA A 193 10.23 -1.79 -54.97
CA ALA A 193 9.10 -1.94 -55.88
C ALA A 193 7.88 -1.21 -55.31
N LEU A 194 7.86 0.12 -55.45
CA LEU A 194 6.67 0.99 -55.66
C LEU A 194 7.05 2.45 -55.35
N GLY A 195 7.32 3.20 -56.41
CA GLY A 195 7.07 4.65 -56.54
C GLY A 195 7.38 5.60 -55.38
N ARG A 196 8.52 6.30 -55.49
CA ARG A 196 8.81 7.68 -55.01
C ARG A 196 8.12 8.10 -53.70
N ALA A 197 8.62 7.63 -52.56
CA ALA A 197 8.45 8.31 -51.27
C ALA A 197 9.74 9.05 -50.90
N ARG A 198 9.66 10.35 -50.61
CA ARG A 198 10.78 11.14 -50.08
C ARG A 198 10.65 11.27 -48.56
N ARG A 199 11.76 11.04 -47.85
CA ARG A 199 11.83 11.09 -46.38
C ARG A 199 12.48 12.40 -45.94
N ILE A 200 11.87 13.14 -45.02
CA ILE A 200 12.46 14.33 -44.38
C ILE A 200 12.40 14.13 -42.86
N ARG A 201 13.58 13.97 -42.25
CA ARG A 201 13.76 13.60 -40.84
C ARG A 201 12.93 12.36 -40.47
N HIS A 202 12.09 12.41 -39.43
CA HIS A 202 11.35 11.25 -38.93
C HIS A 202 10.01 11.00 -39.64
N LEU A 203 9.68 11.77 -40.68
CA LEU A 203 8.42 11.65 -41.42
C LEU A 203 8.62 11.10 -42.83
N VAL A 204 7.69 10.25 -43.24
CA VAL A 204 7.59 9.70 -44.60
C VAL A 204 6.47 10.44 -45.31
N VAL A 205 6.78 11.11 -46.42
CA VAL A 205 5.81 11.86 -47.22
C VAL A 205 5.48 11.04 -48.47
N PHE A 206 4.19 10.77 -48.65
CA PHE A 206 3.65 10.17 -49.88
C PHE A 206 3.12 11.30 -50.77
N ASP A 207 3.50 11.32 -52.05
CA ASP A 207 2.92 12.25 -53.01
C ASP A 207 1.45 11.85 -53.25
N GLY A 208 0.53 12.63 -52.69
CA GLY A 208 -0.92 12.43 -52.84
C GLY A 208 -1.39 12.86 -54.23
N GLY A 209 -1.73 11.90 -55.08
CA GLY A 209 -2.40 12.14 -56.37
C GLY A 209 -3.91 11.94 -56.23
N ARG A 210 -4.67 13.03 -56.30
CA ARG A 210 -6.11 13.00 -56.60
C ARG A 210 -6.25 13.16 -58.11
N ASN A 211 -6.56 12.08 -58.81
CA ASN A 211 -7.05 12.14 -60.18
C ASN A 211 -8.43 11.48 -60.23
N GLU A 212 -9.30 12.12 -61.00
CA GLU A 212 -10.76 11.93 -61.17
C GLU A 212 -11.24 10.49 -61.36
#